data_AF-A0AAW5C0W0-F1
#
_entry.id   AF-A0AAW5C0W0-F1
#
_cell.length_a   1.000
_cell.length_b   1.000
_cell.length_c   1.000
_cell.angle_alpha   90.00
_cell.angle_beta   90.00
_cell.angle_gamma   90.00
#
_symmetry.space_group_name_H-M   'P 1'
#
loop_
_entity.id
_entity.type
_entity.pdbx_description
1 polymer ?
#
loop_
_entity_poly.entity_id
_entity_poly.type
_entity_poly.pdbx_seq_one_letter_code
_entity_poly.pdbx_strand_id
1 'polypeptide(L)'
;MNLKSLFNKKQEEKPTRDLVDFLNDSNYLTSELRFQHQPSNIQMRANKNEKVTLGMLLNRTFDVRKEEVSDMGIISNYFDKQLEIIHDSEEIWNYDLCKSILRINEQGEISYKFGENVILAISCRKGGSIETDIDKSLSRNDESIIVHLRGTGAGHGSWFICATILIPSPAYEKEKTYARDQNKPKVLSVLFAYDETDPKDRIAQYNYLKEDAFEKIRQKKYNEITEEQTWLLDQLHVNISKDYWWGNKVQKENRFWDAIIYFENVYNALQDQWREGTITDEGKDCFFKTCFRLGYCYNELQLYEKALFYLDIVYGFVGNIHCKMEYINCLVNSKDFRAIYIINKEIQEDLTRAMQLKKEEITKDMVTFHHFLRRRKAYTLVNMGRLDEAE
;
A
#
# COMPACT_ATOMS: atom_id res chain seq x y z
N MET A 1 5.07 13.82 -39.87
CA MET A 1 3.77 14.53 -39.74
C MET A 1 3.86 15.48 -38.56
N ASN A 2 3.43 16.73 -38.74
CA ASN A 2 3.69 17.83 -37.82
C ASN A 2 2.63 17.84 -36.68
N LEU A 3 2.98 17.32 -35.51
CA LEU A 3 2.11 17.21 -34.32
C LEU A 3 1.47 18.54 -33.87
N LYS A 4 1.99 19.69 -34.33
CA LYS A 4 1.44 21.02 -34.05
C LYS A 4 0.15 21.35 -34.80
N SER A 5 -0.21 20.66 -35.88
CA SER A 5 -1.42 21.01 -36.64
C SER A 5 -2.74 20.51 -36.03
N LEU A 6 -2.69 19.71 -34.95
CA LEU A 6 -3.86 19.23 -34.22
C LEU A 6 -4.40 20.24 -33.18
N PHE A 7 -3.63 21.27 -32.82
CA PHE A 7 -3.92 22.14 -31.67
C PHE A 7 -4.38 23.56 -32.03
N ASN A 8 -4.59 23.88 -33.31
CA ASN A 8 -5.04 25.21 -33.77
C ASN A 8 -6.52 25.24 -34.21
N LYS A 9 -7.41 24.62 -33.41
CA LYS A 9 -8.82 24.99 -33.45
C LYS A 9 -9.11 25.98 -32.31
N LYS A 10 -9.73 27.10 -32.70
CA LYS A 10 -10.33 28.09 -31.80
C LYS A 10 -11.07 27.39 -30.66
N GLN A 11 -11.11 28.02 -29.49
CA GLN A 11 -12.00 27.65 -28.39
C GLN A 11 -13.46 27.72 -28.89
N GLU A 12 -13.89 26.67 -29.57
CA GLU A 12 -15.28 26.26 -29.68
C GLU A 12 -15.65 25.69 -28.32
N GLU A 13 -16.87 26.00 -27.85
CA GLU A 13 -17.44 25.43 -26.63
C GLU A 13 -17.13 23.93 -26.57
N LYS A 14 -16.38 23.52 -25.53
CA LYS A 14 -15.95 22.13 -25.39
C LYS A 14 -17.20 21.26 -25.49
N PRO A 15 -17.31 20.37 -26.50
CA PRO A 15 -18.38 19.39 -26.51
C PRO A 15 -18.25 18.62 -25.20
N THR A 16 -19.37 18.41 -24.50
CA THR A 16 -19.44 17.61 -23.29
C THR A 16 -18.79 16.27 -23.60
N ARG A 17 -17.58 16.05 -23.09
CA ARG A 17 -16.83 14.81 -23.30
C ARG A 17 -17.71 13.66 -22.81
N ASP A 18 -17.85 12.61 -23.60
CA ASP A 18 -18.60 11.44 -23.18
C ASP A 18 -17.96 10.88 -21.90
N LEU A 19 -18.78 10.57 -20.91
CA LEU A 19 -18.34 9.99 -19.64
C LEU A 19 -17.57 8.67 -19.88
N VAL A 20 -17.93 7.95 -20.94
CA VAL A 20 -17.26 6.70 -21.33
C VAL A 20 -15.81 6.97 -21.73
N ASP A 21 -15.57 7.91 -22.63
CA ASP A 21 -14.23 8.29 -23.07
C ASP A 21 -13.38 8.80 -21.90
N PHE A 22 -14.00 9.61 -21.04
CA PHE A 22 -13.36 10.11 -19.84
C PHE A 22 -12.87 8.99 -18.89
N LEU A 23 -13.73 8.00 -18.61
CA LEU A 23 -13.38 6.86 -17.76
C LEU A 23 -12.32 5.97 -18.41
N ASN A 24 -12.37 5.82 -19.74
CA ASN A 24 -11.43 5.05 -20.53
C ASN A 24 -10.00 5.62 -20.40
N ASP A 25 -9.86 6.94 -20.58
CA ASP A 25 -8.60 7.65 -20.47
C ASP A 25 -8.03 7.57 -19.05
N SER A 26 -8.87 7.81 -18.04
CA SER A 26 -8.48 7.78 -16.62
C SER A 26 -7.97 6.40 -16.18
N ASN A 27 -8.68 5.34 -16.57
CA ASN A 27 -8.30 3.96 -16.27
C ASN A 27 -6.98 3.56 -16.94
N TYR A 28 -6.80 3.93 -18.20
CA TYR A 28 -5.55 3.69 -18.93
C TYR A 28 -4.39 4.43 -18.26
N LEU A 29 -4.49 5.74 -18.05
CA LEU A 29 -3.40 6.54 -17.49
C LEU A 29 -2.98 6.06 -16.10
N THR A 30 -3.94 5.73 -15.24
CA THR A 30 -3.66 5.23 -13.88
C THR A 30 -3.00 3.86 -13.91
N SER A 31 -3.46 2.96 -14.78
CA SER A 31 -2.91 1.61 -14.87
C SER A 31 -1.54 1.59 -15.55
N GLU A 32 -1.36 2.40 -16.60
CA GLU A 32 -0.09 2.59 -17.29
C GLU A 32 0.94 3.19 -16.34
N LEU A 33 0.55 4.18 -15.54
CA LEU A 33 1.40 4.75 -14.51
C LEU A 33 1.92 3.67 -13.55
N ARG A 34 1.01 2.88 -12.98
CA ARG A 34 1.37 1.79 -12.06
C ARG A 34 2.26 0.76 -12.74
N PHE A 35 1.98 0.43 -14.00
CA PHE A 35 2.77 -0.50 -14.79
C PHE A 35 4.21 -0.02 -14.97
N GLN A 36 4.38 1.24 -15.40
CA GLN A 36 5.68 1.85 -15.70
C GLN A 36 6.55 2.10 -14.47
N HIS A 37 5.96 2.19 -13.26
CA HIS A 37 6.70 2.33 -12.00
C HIS A 37 7.27 1.01 -11.47
N GLN A 38 6.89 -0.13 -12.06
CA GLN A 38 7.47 -1.42 -11.69
C GLN A 38 8.90 -1.55 -12.24
N PRO A 39 9.78 -2.31 -11.56
CA PRO A 39 11.08 -2.68 -12.10
C PRO A 39 10.98 -3.26 -13.51
N SER A 40 11.86 -2.85 -14.41
CA SER A 40 11.81 -3.20 -15.84
C SER A 40 11.87 -4.72 -16.10
N ASN A 41 12.52 -5.48 -15.21
CA ASN A 41 12.61 -6.94 -15.32
C ASN A 41 11.24 -7.64 -15.13
N ILE A 42 10.29 -7.02 -14.43
CA ILE A 42 8.94 -7.59 -14.19
C ILE A 42 7.83 -6.88 -14.99
N GLN A 43 8.17 -5.92 -15.85
CA GLN A 43 7.23 -5.33 -16.80
C GLN A 43 6.94 -6.33 -17.93
N MET A 44 5.71 -6.87 -17.94
CA MET A 44 5.29 -7.90 -18.87
C MET A 44 4.05 -7.44 -19.64
N ARG A 45 4.12 -7.53 -20.97
CA ARG A 45 3.00 -7.24 -21.87
C ARG A 45 2.72 -8.46 -22.73
N ALA A 46 1.46 -8.85 -22.79
CA ALA A 46 0.95 -9.83 -23.74
C ALA A 46 0.27 -9.11 -24.91
N ASN A 47 0.14 -9.84 -26.01
CA ASN A 47 -0.71 -9.50 -27.13
C ASN A 47 -1.20 -10.81 -27.77
N LYS A 48 -1.78 -10.75 -28.97
CA LYS A 48 -2.27 -11.94 -29.67
C LYS A 48 -1.17 -12.99 -29.94
N ASN A 49 0.08 -12.57 -30.09
CA ASN A 49 1.21 -13.41 -30.48
C ASN A 49 2.12 -13.77 -29.29
N GLU A 50 2.19 -12.90 -28.28
CA GLU A 50 3.05 -13.05 -27.11
C GLU A 50 2.23 -13.19 -25.83
N LYS A 51 2.55 -14.18 -25.01
CA LYS A 51 1.83 -14.46 -23.76
C LYS A 51 2.64 -13.99 -22.56
N VAL A 52 1.94 -13.59 -21.51
CA VAL A 52 2.50 -13.57 -20.16
C VAL A 52 2.18 -14.92 -19.52
N THR A 53 3.20 -15.76 -19.36
CA THR A 53 3.03 -17.09 -18.78
C THR A 53 3.28 -17.11 -17.27
N LEU A 54 2.75 -18.12 -16.59
CA LEU A 54 3.04 -18.36 -15.18
C LEU A 54 4.53 -18.55 -14.93
N GLY A 55 5.23 -19.31 -15.78
CA GLY A 55 6.68 -19.50 -15.67
C GLY A 55 7.48 -18.21 -15.75
N MET A 56 7.13 -17.31 -16.69
CA MET A 56 7.75 -15.99 -16.78
C MET A 56 7.54 -15.17 -15.50
N LEU A 57 6.32 -15.19 -14.96
CA LEU A 57 5.99 -14.48 -13.71
C LEU A 57 6.81 -15.02 -12.54
N LEU A 58 6.81 -16.34 -12.31
CA LEU A 58 7.48 -16.97 -11.18
C LEU A 58 9.00 -16.83 -11.25
N ASN A 59 9.60 -17.00 -12.43
CA ASN A 59 11.04 -16.86 -12.61
C ASN A 59 11.52 -15.42 -12.40
N ARG A 60 10.84 -14.42 -12.99
CA ARG A 60 11.27 -13.01 -12.89
C ARG A 60 11.07 -12.40 -11.51
N THR A 61 10.19 -12.97 -10.69
CA THR A 61 9.83 -12.42 -9.37
C THR A 61 10.52 -13.16 -8.23
N PHE A 62 10.54 -14.49 -8.29
CA PHE A 62 11.03 -15.34 -7.22
C PHE A 62 12.05 -16.37 -7.70
N ASP A 63 12.58 -16.28 -8.92
CA ASP A 63 13.61 -17.20 -9.43
C ASP A 63 13.23 -18.68 -9.31
N VAL A 64 11.94 -18.98 -9.45
CA VAL A 64 11.46 -20.37 -9.53
C VAL A 64 11.89 -20.91 -10.88
N ARG A 65 12.33 -22.17 -10.92
CA ARG A 65 12.64 -22.90 -12.17
C ARG A 65 11.49 -23.83 -12.55
N LYS A 66 11.43 -24.19 -13.83
CA LYS A 66 10.38 -25.07 -14.38
C LYS A 66 10.36 -26.43 -13.67
N GLU A 67 11.54 -26.96 -13.39
CA GLU A 67 11.74 -28.28 -12.77
C GLU A 67 11.24 -28.34 -11.32
N GLU A 68 11.04 -27.18 -10.68
CA GLU A 68 10.51 -27.09 -9.31
C GLU A 68 8.98 -27.16 -9.29
N VAL A 69 8.30 -26.93 -10.41
CA VAL A 69 6.84 -26.90 -10.49
C VAL A 69 6.29 -28.30 -10.78
N SER A 70 5.33 -28.74 -9.97
CA SER A 70 4.80 -30.11 -10.05
C SER A 70 3.31 -30.19 -10.38
N ASP A 71 2.48 -29.43 -9.68
CA ASP A 71 1.03 -29.48 -9.80
C ASP A 71 0.48 -28.07 -9.67
N MET A 72 -0.62 -27.76 -10.37
CA MET A 72 -1.32 -26.50 -10.22
C MET A 72 -2.83 -26.74 -10.12
N GLY A 73 -3.44 -26.22 -9.05
CA GLY A 73 -4.88 -26.08 -8.93
C GLY A 73 -5.34 -24.70 -9.40
N ILE A 74 -6.39 -24.64 -10.22
CA ILE A 74 -7.02 -23.41 -10.67
C ILE A 74 -8.40 -23.33 -10.04
N ILE A 75 -8.64 -22.24 -9.31
CA ILE A 75 -9.92 -21.94 -8.68
C ILE A 75 -10.47 -20.67 -9.31
N SER A 76 -11.59 -20.80 -10.02
CA SER A 76 -12.35 -19.67 -10.56
C SER A 76 -13.69 -19.53 -9.83
N ASN A 77 -14.17 -18.28 -9.68
CA ASN A 77 -15.44 -17.97 -9.01
C ASN A 77 -16.65 -17.99 -9.98
N TYR A 78 -16.55 -18.66 -11.13
CA TYR A 78 -17.67 -18.74 -12.07
C TYR A 78 -18.79 -19.66 -11.54
N PHE A 79 -19.99 -19.55 -12.12
CA PHE A 79 -21.28 -20.08 -11.64
C PHE A 79 -21.32 -21.56 -11.23
N ASP A 80 -20.31 -22.35 -11.58
CA ASP A 80 -19.99 -23.65 -10.97
C ASP A 80 -18.55 -23.63 -10.49
N LYS A 81 -18.30 -23.80 -9.19
CA LYS A 81 -16.96 -23.88 -8.61
C LYS A 81 -16.23 -25.12 -9.14
N GLN A 82 -15.53 -24.98 -10.26
CA GLN A 82 -14.72 -26.05 -10.82
C GLN A 82 -13.27 -25.84 -10.37
N LEU A 83 -12.77 -26.80 -9.59
CA LEU A 83 -11.35 -26.97 -9.37
C LEU A 83 -10.80 -27.72 -10.57
N GLU A 84 -9.98 -27.04 -11.37
CA GLU A 84 -9.19 -27.67 -12.43
C GLU A 84 -7.80 -27.96 -11.88
N ILE A 85 -7.25 -29.14 -12.16
CA ILE A 85 -5.92 -29.55 -11.73
C ILE A 85 -5.10 -29.88 -12.96
N ILE A 86 -3.93 -29.24 -13.08
CA ILE A 86 -2.94 -29.51 -14.12
C ILE A 86 -1.73 -30.17 -13.46
N HIS A 87 -1.29 -31.29 -14.01
CA HIS A 87 -0.14 -32.07 -13.52
C HIS A 87 1.09 -31.96 -14.44
N ASP A 88 0.92 -31.50 -15.68
CA ASP A 88 2.02 -31.40 -16.62
C ASP A 88 2.82 -30.13 -16.38
N SER A 89 4.09 -30.28 -15.99
CA SER A 89 4.97 -29.14 -15.68
C SER A 89 5.14 -28.16 -16.85
N GLU A 90 5.09 -28.62 -18.11
CA GLU A 90 5.23 -27.75 -19.28
C GLU A 90 3.95 -26.94 -19.53
N GLU A 91 2.79 -27.58 -19.35
CA GLU A 91 1.50 -26.92 -19.40
C GLU A 91 1.36 -25.86 -18.30
N ILE A 92 1.77 -26.18 -17.06
CA ILE A 92 1.77 -25.22 -15.95
C ILE A 92 2.72 -24.06 -16.26
N TRP A 93 3.94 -24.35 -16.73
CA TRP A 93 4.95 -23.32 -17.00
C TRP A 93 4.53 -22.36 -18.12
N ASN A 94 3.84 -22.88 -19.14
CA ASN A 94 3.33 -22.12 -20.28
C ASN A 94 1.89 -21.62 -20.11
N TYR A 95 1.32 -21.77 -18.91
CA TYR A 95 -0.05 -21.36 -18.61
C TYR A 95 -0.24 -19.85 -18.84
N ASP A 96 -1.25 -19.49 -19.63
CA ASP A 96 -1.53 -18.13 -20.08
C ASP A 96 -2.35 -17.36 -19.03
N LEU A 97 -1.68 -16.46 -18.30
CA LEU A 97 -2.29 -15.70 -17.22
C LEU A 97 -3.36 -14.73 -17.73
N CYS A 98 -3.21 -14.20 -18.94
CA CYS A 98 -4.17 -13.28 -19.54
C CYS A 98 -5.49 -13.99 -19.86
N LYS A 99 -5.43 -15.19 -20.44
CA LYS A 99 -6.63 -15.99 -20.76
C LYS A 99 -7.41 -16.46 -19.53
N SER A 100 -6.77 -16.48 -18.36
CA SER A 100 -7.44 -16.81 -17.11
C SER A 100 -8.52 -15.77 -16.78
N ILE A 101 -8.25 -14.50 -17.07
CA ILE A 101 -9.05 -13.34 -16.65
C ILE A 101 -9.81 -12.68 -17.82
N LEU A 102 -9.28 -12.77 -19.03
CA LEU A 102 -9.85 -12.16 -20.23
C LEU A 102 -10.67 -13.17 -21.02
N ARG A 103 -11.82 -12.70 -21.53
CA ARG A 103 -12.62 -13.37 -22.56
C ARG A 103 -12.46 -12.60 -23.86
N ILE A 104 -12.11 -13.33 -24.92
CA ILE A 104 -12.10 -12.82 -26.28
C ILE A 104 -13.27 -13.50 -27.00
N ASN A 105 -14.23 -12.74 -27.51
CA ASN A 105 -15.35 -13.30 -28.26
C ASN A 105 -14.96 -13.63 -29.71
N GLU A 106 -15.88 -14.23 -30.47
CA GLU A 106 -15.64 -14.61 -31.87
C GLU A 106 -15.36 -13.39 -32.77
N GLN A 107 -15.87 -12.22 -32.39
CA GLN A 107 -15.65 -10.95 -33.06
C GLN A 107 -14.30 -10.30 -32.69
N GLY A 108 -13.54 -10.90 -31.76
CA GLY A 108 -12.24 -10.40 -31.29
C GLY A 108 -12.34 -9.33 -30.22
N GLU A 109 -13.54 -9.00 -29.73
CA GLU A 109 -13.72 -8.06 -28.63
C GLU A 109 -13.29 -8.70 -27.32
N ILE A 110 -12.56 -7.93 -26.53
CA ILE A 110 -12.01 -8.35 -25.26
C ILE A 110 -12.90 -7.83 -24.13
N SER A 111 -13.10 -8.65 -23.12
CA SER A 111 -13.77 -8.26 -21.89
C SER A 111 -13.17 -9.01 -20.70
N TYR A 112 -13.28 -8.42 -19.51
CA TYR A 112 -13.06 -9.18 -18.29
C TYR A 112 -14.15 -10.21 -18.11
N LYS A 113 -13.78 -11.42 -17.70
CA LYS A 113 -14.76 -12.36 -17.21
C LYS A 113 -15.33 -11.83 -15.89
N PHE A 114 -16.60 -11.44 -15.88
CA PHE A 114 -17.20 -10.59 -14.85
C PHE A 114 -17.23 -11.29 -13.47
N GLY A 115 -16.71 -10.64 -12.42
CA GLY A 115 -16.66 -11.20 -11.06
C GLY A 115 -15.51 -12.20 -10.81
N GLU A 116 -14.65 -12.44 -11.79
CA GLU A 116 -13.61 -13.45 -11.69
C GLU A 116 -12.33 -12.92 -11.05
N ASN A 117 -12.07 -13.40 -9.84
CA ASN A 117 -10.71 -13.57 -9.37
C ASN A 117 -10.34 -15.03 -9.63
N VAL A 118 -9.14 -15.26 -10.16
CA VAL A 118 -8.61 -16.62 -10.35
C VAL A 118 -7.51 -16.84 -9.34
N ILE A 119 -7.56 -17.96 -8.62
CA ILE A 119 -6.49 -18.38 -7.72
C ILE A 119 -5.79 -19.57 -8.37
N LEU A 120 -4.48 -19.43 -8.55
CA LEU A 120 -3.60 -20.52 -8.92
C LEU A 120 -2.88 -20.98 -7.66
N ALA A 121 -3.01 -22.25 -7.29
CA ALA A 121 -2.28 -22.88 -6.21
C ALA A 121 -1.24 -23.82 -6.81
N ILE A 122 0.02 -23.39 -6.82
CA ILE A 122 1.14 -24.12 -7.42
C ILE A 122 1.87 -24.89 -6.33
N SER A 123 2.03 -26.19 -6.54
CA SER A 123 2.90 -27.04 -5.73
C SER A 123 4.31 -26.99 -6.30
N CYS A 124 5.25 -26.43 -5.52
CA CYS A 124 6.66 -26.51 -5.82
C CYS A 124 7.29 -27.64 -5.01
N ARG A 125 7.90 -28.60 -5.69
CA ARG A 125 8.63 -29.69 -5.04
C ARG A 125 10.10 -29.35 -4.98
N LYS A 126 10.74 -29.78 -3.89
CA LYS A 126 12.20 -29.87 -3.87
C LYS A 126 12.62 -30.67 -5.09
N GLY A 127 13.45 -30.06 -5.95
CA GLY A 127 14.02 -30.74 -7.09
C GLY A 127 14.52 -32.10 -6.63
N GLY A 128 13.92 -33.18 -7.16
CA GLY A 128 14.54 -34.48 -7.10
C GLY A 128 15.87 -34.31 -7.79
N SER A 129 16.91 -34.13 -6.97
CA SER A 129 18.33 -34.11 -7.31
C SER A 129 18.58 -34.43 -8.79
N ILE A 130 18.74 -33.40 -9.62
CA ILE A 130 19.69 -33.56 -10.71
C ILE A 130 21.01 -33.73 -9.95
N GLU A 131 21.66 -34.90 -10.05
CA GLU A 131 22.94 -35.18 -9.37
C GLU A 131 24.02 -34.13 -9.65
N THR A 132 23.79 -33.25 -10.63
CA THR A 132 24.67 -32.15 -11.05
C THR A 132 24.31 -30.79 -10.47
N ASP A 133 23.28 -30.62 -9.62
CA ASP A 133 22.96 -29.31 -9.03
C ASP A 133 23.95 -28.98 -7.89
N ILE A 134 24.97 -28.19 -8.23
CA ILE A 134 26.11 -27.86 -7.35
C ILE A 134 25.71 -26.80 -6.31
N ASP A 135 24.68 -25.99 -6.60
CA ASP A 135 24.23 -24.90 -5.74
C ASP A 135 22.97 -25.28 -4.94
N LYS A 136 23.18 -25.72 -3.70
CA LYS A 136 22.11 -26.07 -2.77
C LYS A 136 21.58 -24.87 -1.97
N SER A 137 22.07 -23.65 -2.22
CA SER A 137 21.67 -22.45 -1.46
C SER A 137 20.29 -21.91 -1.82
N LEU A 138 19.74 -22.33 -2.97
CA LEU A 138 18.44 -21.91 -3.49
C LEU A 138 17.34 -22.99 -3.37
N SER A 139 17.64 -24.17 -2.82
CA SER A 139 16.65 -25.25 -2.74
C SER A 139 15.53 -24.90 -1.79
N ARG A 140 14.34 -24.57 -2.33
CA ARG A 140 13.13 -24.39 -1.53
C ARG A 140 12.64 -25.75 -1.04
N ASN A 141 12.20 -25.79 0.22
CA ASN A 141 11.47 -26.95 0.74
C ASN A 141 10.13 -27.05 0.01
N ASP A 142 9.41 -28.17 0.14
CA ASP A 142 8.08 -28.33 -0.48
C ASP A 142 7.17 -27.16 -0.08
N GLU A 143 7.03 -26.19 -1.00
CA GLU A 143 6.40 -24.90 -0.78
C GLU A 143 5.25 -24.77 -1.77
N SER A 144 4.11 -24.25 -1.31
CA SER A 144 3.02 -23.87 -2.20
C SER A 144 3.15 -22.41 -2.58
N ILE A 145 3.07 -22.05 -3.85
CA ILE A 145 2.93 -20.67 -4.28
C ILE A 145 1.47 -20.40 -4.62
N ILE A 146 0.90 -19.33 -4.06
CA ILE A 146 -0.47 -18.91 -4.37
C ILE A 146 -0.38 -17.65 -5.25
N VAL A 147 -1.00 -17.68 -6.43
CA VAL A 147 -1.12 -16.52 -7.32
C VAL A 147 -2.59 -16.15 -7.44
N HIS A 148 -2.95 -14.97 -6.96
CA HIS A 148 -4.29 -14.41 -7.10
C HIS A 148 -4.31 -13.39 -8.25
N LEU A 149 -5.09 -13.68 -9.29
CA LEU A 149 -5.25 -12.85 -10.47
C LEU A 149 -6.55 -12.05 -10.42
N ARG A 150 -6.47 -10.77 -10.78
CA ARG A 150 -7.63 -9.87 -10.87
C ARG A 150 -7.45 -8.82 -11.97
N GLY A 151 -8.50 -8.58 -12.76
CA GLY A 151 -8.57 -7.43 -13.66
C GLY A 151 -8.66 -6.10 -12.88
N THR A 152 -7.81 -5.13 -13.22
CA THR A 152 -7.72 -3.86 -12.46
C THR A 152 -8.11 -2.62 -13.24
N GLY A 153 -8.30 -2.73 -14.55
CA GLY A 153 -8.68 -1.60 -15.39
C GLY A 153 -8.42 -1.89 -16.86
N ALA A 154 -9.11 -1.19 -17.74
CA ALA A 154 -8.86 -1.25 -19.16
C ALA A 154 -8.95 0.15 -19.76
N GLY A 155 -8.21 0.38 -20.83
CA GLY A 155 -8.48 1.49 -21.71
C GLY A 155 -7.57 1.62 -22.92
N HIS A 156 -8.08 2.28 -23.95
CA HIS A 156 -7.44 2.40 -25.28
C HIS A 156 -6.90 1.06 -25.82
N GLY A 157 -7.67 -0.03 -25.70
CA GLY A 157 -7.26 -1.37 -26.14
C GLY A 157 -6.16 -2.01 -25.30
N SER A 158 -5.96 -1.55 -24.06
CA SER A 158 -5.04 -2.14 -23.08
C SER A 158 -5.83 -2.69 -21.89
N TRP A 159 -5.52 -3.90 -21.46
CA TRP A 159 -6.18 -4.58 -20.35
C TRP A 159 -5.16 -4.92 -19.27
N PHE A 160 -5.33 -4.38 -18.06
CA PHE A 160 -4.37 -4.54 -16.98
C PHE A 160 -4.83 -5.56 -15.94
N ILE A 161 -3.96 -6.51 -15.62
CA ILE A 161 -4.22 -7.61 -14.70
C ILE A 161 -3.17 -7.58 -13.60
N CYS A 162 -3.63 -7.65 -12.35
CA CYS A 162 -2.76 -7.73 -11.18
C CYS A 162 -2.67 -9.19 -10.73
N ALA A 163 -1.44 -9.69 -10.61
CA ALA A 163 -1.09 -10.92 -9.91
C ALA A 163 -0.54 -10.59 -8.52
N THR A 164 -1.25 -11.02 -7.47
CA THR A 164 -0.71 -11.04 -6.11
C THR A 164 -0.17 -12.44 -5.83
N ILE A 165 1.14 -12.53 -5.67
CA ILE A 165 1.87 -13.78 -5.42
C ILE A 165 2.16 -13.85 -3.93
N LEU A 166 1.80 -14.97 -3.31
CA LEU A 166 2.04 -15.30 -1.92
C LEU A 166 2.87 -16.58 -1.85
N ILE A 167 4.03 -16.49 -1.23
CA ILE A 167 4.81 -17.64 -0.77
C ILE A 167 4.60 -17.72 0.75
N PRO A 168 3.85 -18.71 1.26
CA PRO A 168 3.66 -18.92 2.69
C PRO A 168 5.00 -19.07 3.40
N SER A 169 5.00 -18.81 4.71
CA SER A 169 6.20 -19.04 5.51
C SER A 169 6.64 -20.50 5.38
N PRO A 170 7.93 -20.78 5.11
CA PRO A 170 8.44 -22.14 5.14
C PRO A 170 8.17 -22.74 6.52
N ALA A 171 7.60 -23.94 6.56
CA ALA A 171 7.55 -24.74 7.77
C ALA A 171 8.95 -25.30 8.02
N TYR A 172 9.86 -24.49 8.59
CA TYR A 172 11.14 -25.02 9.04
C TYR A 172 10.87 -26.11 10.08
N GLU A 173 11.45 -27.30 9.87
CA GLU A 173 11.49 -28.32 10.91
C GLU A 173 12.16 -27.71 12.14
N LYS A 174 11.38 -27.68 13.22
CA LYS A 174 11.77 -27.60 14.63
C LYS A 174 13.28 -27.41 14.82
N GLU A 175 13.72 -26.17 15.04
CA GLU A 175 14.72 -25.79 16.05
C GLU A 175 15.25 -24.37 15.78
N LYS A 176 14.99 -23.47 16.74
CA LYS A 176 15.55 -22.09 16.90
C LYS A 176 14.77 -20.95 16.21
N THR A 177 13.76 -20.45 16.90
CA THR A 177 13.03 -19.21 16.58
C THR A 177 13.55 -18.02 17.41
N TYR A 178 14.48 -17.24 16.84
CA TYR A 178 14.71 -15.85 17.28
C TYR A 178 14.77 -14.84 16.12
N ALA A 179 14.77 -15.29 14.86
CA ALA A 179 14.68 -14.40 13.71
C ALA A 179 13.20 -14.09 13.39
N ARG A 180 12.68 -12.96 13.90
CA ARG A 180 11.30 -12.45 13.65
C ARG A 180 10.92 -12.40 12.16
N ASP A 181 11.89 -12.35 11.26
CA ASP A 181 11.67 -12.21 9.80
C ASP A 181 11.62 -13.55 9.04
N GLN A 182 12.08 -14.66 9.63
CA GLN A 182 12.09 -15.96 8.93
C GLN A 182 10.71 -16.65 8.86
N ASN A 183 9.77 -16.22 9.69
CA ASN A 183 8.40 -16.75 9.73
C ASN A 183 7.38 -15.87 8.97
N LYS A 184 7.85 -14.92 8.16
CA LYS A 184 6.97 -13.99 7.42
C LYS A 184 6.69 -14.54 6.02
N PRO A 185 5.42 -14.55 5.58
CA PRO A 185 5.11 -14.85 4.18
C PRO A 185 5.73 -13.78 3.28
N LYS A 186 6.21 -14.20 2.10
CA LYS A 186 6.64 -13.26 1.06
C LYS A 186 5.44 -12.95 0.17
N VAL A 187 5.18 -11.67 -0.05
CA VAL A 187 4.07 -11.20 -0.89
C VAL A 187 4.58 -10.18 -1.89
N LEU A 188 4.21 -10.34 -3.16
CA LEU A 188 4.50 -9.38 -4.22
C LEU A 188 3.27 -9.20 -5.11
N SER A 189 2.93 -7.96 -5.45
CA SER A 189 1.90 -7.67 -6.45
C SER A 189 2.57 -7.15 -7.72
N VAL A 190 2.27 -7.79 -8.85
CA VAL A 190 2.79 -7.44 -10.19
C VAL A 190 1.62 -7.14 -11.12
N LEU A 191 1.71 -6.03 -11.84
CA LEU A 191 0.77 -5.62 -12.87
C LEU A 191 1.34 -5.97 -14.24
N PHE A 192 0.58 -6.71 -15.04
CA PHE A 192 0.90 -6.97 -16.45
C PHE A 192 -0.25 -6.52 -17.33
N ALA A 193 0.05 -6.25 -18.60
CA ALA A 193 -0.93 -5.76 -19.56
C ALA A 193 -1.15 -6.75 -20.70
N TYR A 194 -2.35 -6.77 -21.26
CA TYR A 194 -2.66 -7.37 -22.55
C TYR A 194 -3.04 -6.25 -23.52
N ASP A 195 -2.38 -6.21 -24.67
CA ASP A 195 -2.53 -5.17 -25.65
C ASP A 195 -3.17 -5.69 -26.93
N GLU A 196 -4.25 -5.04 -27.35
CA GLU A 196 -4.92 -5.32 -28.62
C GLU A 196 -4.06 -4.89 -29.81
N THR A 197 -3.33 -3.79 -29.65
CA THR A 197 -2.48 -3.17 -30.67
C THR A 197 -1.10 -2.84 -30.10
N ASP A 198 -0.12 -2.54 -30.97
CA ASP A 198 1.22 -2.13 -30.52
C ASP A 198 1.12 -0.93 -29.56
N PRO A 199 1.62 -1.05 -28.31
CA PRO A 199 1.47 -0.02 -27.30
C PRO A 199 2.35 1.22 -27.49
N LYS A 200 3.30 1.21 -28.44
CA LYS A 200 4.31 2.29 -28.57
C LYS A 200 3.72 3.69 -28.62
N ASP A 201 2.70 3.93 -29.45
CA ASP A 201 2.11 5.26 -29.59
C ASP A 201 1.40 5.71 -28.31
N ARG A 202 0.74 4.76 -27.63
CA ARG A 202 0.02 4.98 -26.37
C ARG A 202 0.97 5.29 -25.22
N ILE A 203 2.09 4.56 -25.16
CA ILE A 203 3.17 4.78 -24.19
C ILE A 203 3.85 6.13 -24.47
N ALA A 204 4.10 6.46 -25.74
CA ALA A 204 4.66 7.74 -26.13
C ALA A 204 3.73 8.91 -25.74
N GLN A 205 2.42 8.76 -25.94
CA GLN A 205 1.42 9.73 -25.51
C GLN A 205 1.38 9.88 -23.99
N TYR A 206 1.37 8.77 -23.25
CA TYR A 206 1.47 8.78 -21.79
C TYR A 206 2.72 9.53 -21.31
N ASN A 207 3.88 9.21 -21.86
CA ASN A 207 5.15 9.86 -21.52
C ASN A 207 5.13 11.35 -21.85
N TYR A 208 4.58 11.73 -23.01
CA TYR A 208 4.41 13.13 -23.37
C TYR A 208 3.52 13.88 -22.36
N LEU A 209 2.35 13.33 -22.03
CA LEU A 209 1.43 13.94 -21.06
C LEU A 209 2.09 14.12 -19.69
N LYS A 210 2.85 13.11 -19.25
CA LYS A 210 3.63 13.13 -18.01
C LYS A 210 4.66 14.26 -18.02
N GLU A 211 5.56 14.28 -19.01
CA GLU A 211 6.64 15.26 -19.08
C GLU A 211 6.12 16.69 -19.26
N ASP A 212 5.08 16.88 -20.08
CA ASP A 212 4.44 18.19 -20.27
C ASP A 212 3.77 18.68 -18.97
N ALA A 213 3.15 17.78 -18.19
CA ALA A 213 2.57 18.13 -16.89
C ALA A 213 3.64 18.59 -15.89
N PHE A 214 4.74 17.85 -15.79
CA PHE A 214 5.86 18.23 -14.93
C PHE A 214 6.50 19.55 -15.36
N GLU A 215 6.65 19.79 -16.67
CA GLU A 215 7.21 21.05 -17.17
C GLU A 215 6.32 22.24 -16.82
N LYS A 216 5.00 22.10 -16.93
CA LYS A 216 4.04 23.14 -16.50
C LYS A 216 4.14 23.43 -15.01
N ILE A 217 4.31 22.41 -14.16
CA ILE A 217 4.55 22.61 -12.72
C ILE A 217 5.86 23.37 -12.49
N ARG A 218 6.96 22.96 -13.13
CA ARG A 218 8.27 23.65 -13.01
C ARG A 218 8.19 25.11 -13.42
N GLN A 219 7.42 25.41 -14.47
CA GLN A 219 7.19 26.76 -14.98
C GLN A 219 6.10 27.53 -14.22
N LYS A 220 5.47 26.93 -13.19
CA LYS A 220 4.34 27.50 -12.43
C LYS A 220 3.12 27.86 -13.28
N LYS A 221 2.93 27.18 -14.41
CA LYS A 221 1.80 27.35 -15.34
C LYS A 221 0.61 26.46 -14.97
N TYR A 222 0.16 26.57 -13.72
CA TYR A 222 -0.87 25.67 -13.18
C TYR A 222 -2.21 25.78 -13.93
N ASN A 223 -2.51 26.93 -14.51
CA ASN A 223 -3.71 27.19 -15.32
C ASN A 223 -3.69 26.51 -16.70
N GLU A 224 -2.54 26.00 -17.15
CA GLU A 224 -2.38 25.28 -18.42
C GLU A 224 -2.41 23.75 -18.26
N ILE A 225 -2.51 23.25 -17.02
CA ILE A 225 -2.61 21.82 -16.73
C ILE A 225 -3.98 21.32 -17.19
N THR A 226 -3.99 20.31 -18.07
CA THR A 226 -5.24 19.72 -18.57
C THR A 226 -5.88 18.80 -17.52
N GLU A 227 -7.11 18.36 -17.79
CA GLU A 227 -7.80 17.44 -16.90
C GLU A 227 -7.07 16.10 -16.79
N GLU A 228 -6.62 15.52 -17.91
CA GLU A 228 -5.84 14.28 -17.95
C GLU A 228 -4.51 14.41 -17.21
N GLN A 229 -3.85 15.56 -17.34
CA GLN A 229 -2.63 15.86 -16.60
C GLN A 229 -2.92 16.00 -15.11
N THR A 230 -4.05 16.62 -14.74
CA THR A 230 -4.49 16.69 -13.35
C THR A 230 -4.68 15.29 -12.77
N TRP A 231 -5.33 14.36 -13.49
CA TRP A 231 -5.46 12.97 -13.06
C TRP A 231 -4.12 12.29 -12.86
N LEU A 232 -3.24 12.39 -13.86
CA LEU A 232 -1.91 11.78 -13.79
C LEU A 232 -1.09 12.34 -12.62
N LEU A 233 -1.14 13.65 -12.41
CA LEU A 233 -0.49 14.33 -11.29
C LEU A 233 -1.09 13.94 -9.95
N ASP A 234 -2.41 13.80 -9.84
CA ASP A 234 -3.08 13.32 -8.63
C ASP A 234 -2.66 11.90 -8.24
N GLN A 235 -2.20 11.08 -9.20
CA GLN A 235 -1.67 9.75 -8.93
C GLN A 235 -0.15 9.76 -8.64
N LEU A 236 0.58 10.74 -9.20
CA LEU A 236 2.03 10.88 -9.05
C LEU A 236 2.45 11.69 -7.82
N HIS A 237 1.59 12.61 -7.39
CA HIS A 237 1.83 13.52 -6.30
C HIS A 237 0.76 13.39 -5.25
N VAL A 238 1.20 13.20 -4.01
CA VAL A 238 0.34 13.33 -2.85
C VAL A 238 -0.18 14.77 -2.78
N ASN A 239 -1.49 14.92 -2.87
CA ASN A 239 -2.15 16.17 -2.54
C ASN A 239 -2.37 16.21 -1.02
N ILE A 240 -1.42 16.83 -0.31
CA ILE A 240 -1.39 16.90 1.16
C ILE A 240 -2.76 17.34 1.73
N SER A 241 -3.36 18.39 1.18
CA SER A 241 -4.64 18.91 1.67
C SER A 241 -5.80 17.94 1.46
N LYS A 242 -5.86 17.31 0.29
CA LYS A 242 -6.91 16.35 -0.08
C LYS A 242 -6.81 15.08 0.76
N ASP A 243 -5.62 14.50 0.87
CA ASP A 243 -5.39 13.29 1.65
C ASP A 243 -5.59 13.55 3.15
N TYR A 244 -5.10 14.68 3.66
CA TYR A 244 -5.34 15.04 5.05
C TYR A 244 -6.83 15.20 5.35
N TRP A 245 -7.61 15.82 4.45
CA TRP A 245 -9.07 15.92 4.61
C TRP A 245 -9.76 14.55 4.59
N TRP A 246 -9.44 13.69 3.62
CA TRP A 246 -10.00 12.35 3.52
C TRP A 246 -9.66 11.49 4.73
N GLY A 247 -8.40 11.50 5.17
CA GLY A 247 -7.95 10.81 6.37
C GLY A 247 -8.76 11.22 7.60
N ASN A 248 -8.97 12.53 7.81
CA ASN A 248 -9.80 13.02 8.91
C ASN A 248 -11.28 12.61 8.77
N LYS A 249 -11.83 12.58 7.56
CA LYS A 249 -13.21 12.15 7.31
C LYS A 249 -13.40 10.67 7.69
N VAL A 250 -12.58 9.78 7.14
CA VAL A 250 -12.74 8.34 7.38
C VAL A 250 -12.33 7.93 8.81
N GLN A 251 -11.41 8.65 9.44
CA GLN A 251 -11.10 8.44 10.86
C GLN A 251 -12.32 8.72 11.76
N LYS A 252 -13.09 9.79 11.48
CA LYS A 252 -14.34 10.09 12.23
C LYS A 252 -15.42 9.03 12.05
N GLU A 253 -15.35 8.27 10.95
CA GLU A 253 -16.20 7.12 10.66
C GLU A 253 -15.66 5.81 11.30
N ASN A 254 -14.61 5.88 12.12
CA ASN A 254 -13.89 4.74 12.73
C ASN A 254 -13.27 3.76 11.72
N ARG A 255 -13.04 4.22 10.47
CA ARG A 255 -12.39 3.43 9.42
C ARG A 255 -10.86 3.64 9.51
N PHE A 256 -10.26 3.14 10.59
CA PHE A 256 -8.87 3.43 10.93
C PHE A 256 -7.86 2.94 9.89
N TRP A 257 -8.09 1.77 9.27
CA TRP A 257 -7.24 1.28 8.18
C TRP A 257 -7.26 2.20 6.96
N ASP A 258 -8.44 2.68 6.56
CA ASP A 258 -8.57 3.61 5.44
C ASP A 258 -7.91 4.96 5.78
N ALA A 259 -8.05 5.42 7.03
CA ALA A 259 -7.43 6.66 7.49
C ALA A 259 -5.91 6.61 7.40
N ILE A 260 -5.30 5.46 7.75
CA ILE A 260 -3.85 5.26 7.71
C ILE A 260 -3.32 5.48 6.30
N ILE A 261 -3.99 4.96 5.26
CA ILE A 261 -3.54 5.11 3.86
C ILE A 261 -3.37 6.59 3.52
N TYR A 262 -4.37 7.41 3.82
CA TYR A 262 -4.32 8.84 3.53
C TYR A 262 -3.28 9.57 4.38
N PHE A 263 -3.18 9.25 5.67
CA PHE A 263 -2.22 9.92 6.55
C PHE A 263 -0.76 9.49 6.28
N GLU A 264 -0.50 8.28 5.80
CA GLU A 264 0.84 7.85 5.38
C GLU A 264 1.31 8.61 4.14
N ASN A 265 0.42 8.85 3.17
CA ASN A 265 0.71 9.71 2.04
C ASN A 265 1.17 11.11 2.51
N VAL A 266 0.38 11.73 3.39
CA VAL A 266 0.69 13.06 3.95
C VAL A 266 2.00 13.05 4.72
N TYR A 267 2.23 12.04 5.56
CA TYR A 267 3.47 11.88 6.33
C TYR A 267 4.69 11.79 5.42
N ASN A 268 4.64 10.93 4.40
CA ASN A 268 5.76 10.72 3.48
C ASN A 268 6.07 12.00 2.69
N ALA A 269 5.03 12.65 2.14
CA ALA A 269 5.19 13.89 1.38
C ALA A 269 5.79 15.03 2.22
N LEU A 270 5.32 15.20 3.47
CA LEU A 270 5.85 16.20 4.38
C LEU A 270 7.24 15.83 4.91
N GLN A 271 7.54 14.54 5.11
CA GLN A 271 8.86 14.07 5.49
C GLN A 271 9.89 14.36 4.39
N ASP A 272 9.53 14.15 3.12
CA ASP A 272 10.40 14.48 1.99
C ASP A 272 10.65 15.98 1.89
N GLN A 273 9.60 16.80 2.01
CA GLN A 273 9.77 18.27 2.11
C GLN A 273 10.66 18.69 3.29
N TRP A 274 10.58 17.98 4.41
CA TRP A 274 11.43 18.24 5.57
C TRP A 274 12.89 17.91 5.26
N ARG A 275 13.17 16.77 4.63
CA ARG A 275 14.52 16.34 4.23
C ARG A 275 15.14 17.27 3.20
N GLU A 276 14.33 17.76 2.26
CA GLU A 276 14.75 18.70 1.22
C GLU A 276 14.88 20.15 1.71
N GLY A 277 14.44 20.44 2.95
CA GLY A 277 14.46 21.79 3.51
C GLY A 277 13.42 22.74 2.89
N THR A 278 12.39 22.20 2.24
CA THR A 278 11.33 22.96 1.55
C THR A 278 10.03 23.07 2.35
N ILE A 279 9.93 22.39 3.50
CA ILE A 279 8.72 22.38 4.34
C ILE A 279 8.44 23.76 4.95
N THR A 280 7.19 24.24 4.80
CA THR A 280 6.72 25.48 5.44
C THR A 280 6.36 25.25 6.92
N ASP A 281 6.17 26.32 7.70
CA ASP A 281 5.76 26.19 9.09
C ASP A 281 4.36 25.56 9.23
N GLU A 282 3.43 25.86 8.31
CA GLU A 282 2.14 25.17 8.22
C GLU A 282 2.31 23.68 7.88
N GLY A 283 3.27 23.36 7.00
CA GLY A 283 3.64 21.99 6.69
C GLY A 283 4.16 21.23 7.91
N LYS A 284 4.99 21.87 8.74
CA LYS A 284 5.49 21.27 10.00
C LYS A 284 4.36 21.01 10.99
N ASP A 285 3.45 21.96 11.17
CA ASP A 285 2.27 21.78 12.03
C ASP A 285 1.37 20.64 11.51
N CYS A 286 1.13 20.59 10.19
CA CYS A 286 0.41 19.50 9.54
C CYS A 286 1.11 18.14 9.75
N PHE A 287 2.45 18.11 9.68
CA PHE A 287 3.25 16.90 9.89
C PHE A 287 3.07 16.34 11.30
N PHE A 288 3.16 17.18 12.33
CA PHE A 288 2.96 16.72 13.72
C PHE A 288 1.52 16.29 13.98
N LYS A 289 0.53 17.02 13.45
CA LYS A 289 -0.88 16.59 13.52
C LYS A 289 -1.08 15.23 12.84
N THR A 290 -0.43 15.00 11.70
CA THR A 290 -0.48 13.73 10.97
C THR A 290 0.16 12.60 11.76
N CYS A 291 1.31 12.83 12.40
CA CYS A 291 1.94 11.85 13.30
C CYS A 291 1.01 11.46 14.46
N PHE A 292 0.38 12.44 15.13
CA PHE A 292 -0.61 12.15 16.18
C PHE A 292 -1.77 11.29 15.66
N ARG A 293 -2.29 11.62 14.46
CA ARG A 293 -3.40 10.90 13.84
C ARG A 293 -3.02 9.46 13.45
N LEU A 294 -1.84 9.25 12.87
CA LEU A 294 -1.30 7.91 12.59
C LEU A 294 -1.14 7.10 13.88
N GLY A 295 -0.53 7.72 14.89
CA GLY A 295 -0.35 7.13 16.22
C GLY A 295 -1.68 6.65 16.83
N TYR A 296 -2.71 7.51 16.79
CA TYR A 296 -4.05 7.19 17.23
C TYR A 296 -4.65 6.01 16.44
N CYS A 297 -4.66 6.07 15.10
CA CYS A 297 -5.21 5.00 14.28
C CYS A 297 -4.52 3.66 14.52
N TYR A 298 -3.19 3.65 14.63
CA TYR A 298 -2.45 2.43 14.92
C TYR A 298 -2.73 1.89 16.33
N ASN A 299 -2.96 2.76 17.32
CA ASN A 299 -3.31 2.34 18.68
C ASN A 299 -4.71 1.70 18.74
N GLU A 300 -5.70 2.28 18.05
CA GLU A 300 -7.06 1.72 17.95
C GLU A 300 -7.07 0.33 17.29
N LEU A 301 -6.14 0.10 16.35
CA LEU A 301 -5.94 -1.20 15.70
C LEU A 301 -5.05 -2.17 16.51
N GLN A 302 -4.62 -1.79 17.72
CA GLN A 302 -3.72 -2.56 18.59
C GLN A 302 -2.34 -2.83 17.98
N LEU A 303 -1.93 -2.04 17.00
CA LEU A 303 -0.62 -2.09 16.35
C LEU A 303 0.37 -1.20 17.13
N TYR A 304 0.59 -1.55 18.40
CA TYR A 304 1.22 -0.67 19.38
C TYR A 304 2.66 -0.26 19.03
N GLU A 305 3.49 -1.16 18.47
CA GLU A 305 4.87 -0.81 18.08
C GLU A 305 4.88 0.34 17.06
N LYS A 306 4.00 0.30 16.05
CA LYS A 306 3.85 1.39 15.06
C LYS A 306 3.22 2.63 15.69
N ALA A 307 2.21 2.47 16.53
CA ALA A 307 1.57 3.58 17.22
C ALA A 307 2.59 4.38 18.04
N LEU A 308 3.42 3.68 18.82
CA LEU A 308 4.46 4.29 19.64
C LEU A 308 5.47 5.07 18.79
N PHE A 309 5.88 4.56 17.63
CA PHE A 309 6.78 5.29 16.73
C PHE A 309 6.25 6.69 16.39
N TYR A 310 4.98 6.80 15.96
CA TYR A 310 4.41 8.10 15.60
C TYR A 310 4.06 8.97 16.81
N LEU A 311 3.57 8.36 17.91
CA LEU A 311 3.22 9.10 19.13
C LEU A 311 4.46 9.65 19.84
N ASP A 312 5.60 8.97 19.79
CA ASP A 312 6.85 9.43 20.41
C ASP A 312 7.38 10.70 19.73
N ILE A 313 7.24 10.81 18.41
CA ILE A 313 7.57 12.04 17.64
C ILE A 313 6.83 13.25 18.22
N VAL A 314 5.56 13.07 18.61
CA VAL A 314 4.71 14.17 19.08
C VAL A 314 4.67 14.34 20.60
N TYR A 315 5.12 13.34 21.35
CA TYR A 315 5.09 13.32 22.82
C TYR A 315 5.90 14.48 23.42
N GLY A 316 7.01 14.84 22.78
CA GLY A 316 7.90 15.92 23.22
C GLY A 316 7.35 17.34 23.02
N PHE A 317 6.25 17.54 22.28
CA PHE A 317 5.69 18.89 22.09
C PHE A 317 5.05 19.41 23.38
N VAL A 318 5.72 20.40 23.95
CA VAL A 318 5.31 21.08 25.18
C VAL A 318 3.89 21.61 25.03
N GLY A 319 2.98 21.16 25.90
CA GLY A 319 1.64 21.73 26.06
C GLY A 319 0.49 20.92 25.45
N ASN A 320 0.74 19.87 24.66
CA ASN A 320 -0.34 19.05 24.12
C ASN A 320 -0.68 17.85 25.02
N ILE A 321 -1.59 18.08 25.99
CA ILE A 321 -2.10 17.07 26.91
C ILE A 321 -2.67 15.85 26.17
N HIS A 322 -3.37 16.06 25.04
CA HIS A 322 -3.97 14.96 24.28
C HIS A 322 -2.92 14.03 23.67
N CYS A 323 -1.81 14.57 23.13
CA CYS A 323 -0.70 13.75 22.64
C CYS A 323 -0.09 12.89 23.76
N LYS A 324 0.13 13.49 24.94
CA LYS A 324 0.66 12.77 26.10
C LYS A 324 -0.27 11.66 26.58
N MET A 325 -1.56 11.96 26.67
CA MET A 325 -2.57 10.97 27.06
C MET A 325 -2.57 9.78 26.10
N GLU A 326 -2.51 10.03 24.79
CA GLU A 326 -2.56 8.97 23.80
C GLU A 326 -1.29 8.11 23.81
N TYR A 327 -0.12 8.72 23.95
CA TYR A 327 1.14 8.00 24.14
C TYR A 327 1.10 7.09 25.38
N ILE A 328 0.62 7.61 26.51
CA ILE A 328 0.48 6.83 27.75
C ILE A 328 -0.55 5.72 27.59
N ASN A 329 -1.69 5.97 26.94
CA ASN A 329 -2.66 4.91 26.64
C ASN A 329 -2.01 3.78 25.84
N CYS A 330 -1.24 4.11 24.81
CA CYS A 330 -0.55 3.12 23.99
C CYS A 330 0.45 2.29 24.81
N LEU A 331 1.27 2.93 25.66
CA LEU A 331 2.20 2.22 26.56
C LEU A 331 1.47 1.28 27.53
N VAL A 332 0.38 1.75 28.14
CA VAL A 332 -0.40 0.97 29.11
C VAL A 332 -1.08 -0.21 28.43
N ASN A 333 -1.72 0.01 27.28
CA ASN A 333 -2.46 -1.00 26.54
C ASN A 333 -1.54 -2.10 25.99
N SER A 334 -0.34 -1.73 25.55
CA SER A 334 0.69 -2.67 25.08
C SER A 334 1.43 -3.40 26.20
N LYS A 335 1.15 -3.06 27.47
CA LYS A 335 1.89 -3.52 28.66
C LYS A 335 3.40 -3.24 28.55
N ASP A 336 3.75 -2.13 27.92
CA ASP A 336 5.14 -1.70 27.77
C ASP A 336 5.74 -1.34 29.13
N PHE A 337 6.93 -1.86 29.42
CA PHE A 337 7.60 -1.67 30.71
C PHE A 337 7.88 -0.19 31.03
N ARG A 338 7.97 0.68 30.01
CA ARG A 338 8.19 2.12 30.17
C ARG A 338 6.97 2.83 30.77
N ALA A 339 5.77 2.24 30.70
CA ALA A 339 4.53 2.87 31.11
C ALA A 339 4.60 3.45 32.53
N ILE A 340 5.03 2.65 33.52
CA ILE A 340 5.07 3.07 34.93
C ILE A 340 6.04 4.23 35.16
N TYR A 341 7.19 4.21 34.47
CA TYR A 341 8.22 5.25 34.58
C TYR A 341 7.70 6.58 33.99
N ILE A 342 7.16 6.53 32.77
CA ILE A 342 6.62 7.72 32.09
C ILE A 342 5.47 8.32 32.89
N ILE A 343 4.54 7.51 33.39
CA ILE A 343 3.42 8.00 34.19
C ILE A 343 3.90 8.69 35.48
N ASN A 344 4.85 8.10 36.20
CA ASN A 344 5.39 8.72 37.42
C ASN A 344 6.11 10.04 37.13
N LYS A 345 6.90 10.09 36.03
CA LYS A 345 7.55 11.31 35.58
C LYS A 345 6.53 12.42 35.30
N GLU A 346 5.48 12.11 34.55
CA GLU A 346 4.42 13.07 34.21
C GLU A 346 3.63 13.54 35.44
N ILE A 347 3.34 12.66 36.41
CA ILE A 347 2.71 13.05 37.69
C ILE A 347 3.61 14.04 38.44
N GLN A 348 4.92 13.78 38.50
CA GLN A 348 5.86 14.67 39.19
C GLN A 348 5.96 16.03 38.49
N GLU A 349 6.03 16.06 37.16
CA GLU A 349 6.05 17.30 36.38
C GLU A 349 4.75 18.11 36.57
N ASP A 350 3.59 17.44 36.55
CA ASP A 350 2.28 18.04 36.74
C ASP A 350 2.12 18.65 38.15
N LEU A 351 2.53 17.92 39.19
CA LEU A 351 2.53 18.42 40.58
C LEU A 351 3.49 19.61 40.76
N THR A 352 4.69 19.54 40.18
CA THR A 352 5.67 20.62 40.26
C THR A 352 5.14 21.90 39.61
N ARG A 353 4.48 21.77 38.45
CA ARG A 353 3.81 22.90 37.78
C ARG A 353 2.67 23.45 38.63
N ALA A 354 1.82 22.60 39.19
CA ALA A 354 0.70 23.02 40.01
C ALA A 354 1.13 23.80 41.27
N MET A 355 2.28 23.47 41.88
CA MET A 355 2.82 24.19 43.03
C MET A 355 3.28 25.63 42.70
N GLN A 356 3.59 25.92 41.45
CA GLN A 356 4.03 27.24 41.00
C GLN A 356 2.88 28.15 40.56
N LEU A 357 1.70 27.57 40.34
CA LEU A 357 0.51 28.28 39.86
C LEU A 357 -0.34 28.78 41.04
N LYS A 358 -1.01 29.92 40.84
CA LYS A 358 -2.09 30.34 41.74
C LYS A 358 -3.31 29.43 41.53
N LYS A 359 -4.17 29.33 42.55
CA LYS A 359 -5.35 28.45 42.51
C LYS A 359 -6.27 28.78 41.32
N GLU A 360 -6.37 30.04 40.95
CA GLU A 360 -7.19 30.55 39.85
C GLU A 360 -6.61 30.19 38.46
N GLU A 361 -5.32 29.83 38.39
CA GLU A 361 -4.61 29.47 37.15
C GLU A 361 -4.67 27.95 36.87
N ILE A 362 -5.16 27.15 37.84
CA ILE A 362 -5.34 25.71 37.68
C ILE A 362 -6.58 25.46 36.82
N THR A 363 -6.35 24.98 35.60
CA THR A 363 -7.43 24.72 34.63
C THR A 363 -8.09 23.36 34.84
N LYS A 364 -9.33 23.22 34.35
CA LYS A 364 -10.05 21.93 34.33
C LYS A 364 -9.28 20.84 33.56
N ASP A 365 -8.57 21.21 32.51
CA ASP A 365 -7.80 20.28 31.69
C ASP A 365 -6.60 19.71 32.45
N MET A 366 -5.93 20.53 33.27
CA MET A 366 -4.85 20.06 34.17
C MET A 366 -5.37 19.04 35.18
N VAL A 367 -6.49 19.33 35.85
CA VAL A 367 -7.11 18.38 36.80
C VAL A 367 -7.53 17.09 36.10
N THR A 368 -8.10 17.20 34.89
CA THR A 368 -8.52 16.04 34.09
C THR A 368 -7.32 15.17 33.69
N PHE A 369 -6.22 15.80 33.27
CA PHE A 369 -4.98 15.10 32.95
C PHE A 369 -4.39 14.41 34.19
N HIS A 370 -4.37 15.07 35.34
CA HIS A 370 -3.91 14.47 36.59
C HIS A 370 -4.70 13.20 36.96
N HIS A 371 -6.03 13.27 36.90
CA HIS A 371 -6.90 12.10 37.13
C HIS A 371 -6.66 11.00 36.10
N PHE A 372 -6.43 11.37 34.84
CA PHE A 372 -6.05 10.42 33.80
C PHE A 372 -4.76 9.67 34.16
N LEU A 373 -3.71 10.37 34.58
CA LEU A 373 -2.43 9.78 34.97
C LEU A 373 -2.59 8.80 36.14
N ARG A 374 -3.33 9.20 37.20
CA ARG A 374 -3.59 8.32 38.35
C ARG A 374 -4.33 7.05 37.94
N ARG A 375 -5.36 7.16 37.10
CA ARG A 375 -6.09 5.99 36.60
C ARG A 375 -5.20 5.06 35.78
N ARG A 376 -4.38 5.61 34.89
CA ARG A 376 -3.45 4.81 34.07
C ARG A 376 -2.35 4.17 34.92
N LYS A 377 -1.89 4.84 35.97
CA LYS A 377 -0.97 4.26 36.97
C LYS A 377 -1.57 3.02 37.62
N ALA A 378 -2.81 3.12 38.12
CA ALA A 378 -3.50 2.00 38.76
C ALA A 378 -3.61 0.80 37.81
N TYR A 379 -4.01 1.01 36.55
CA TYR A 379 -4.09 -0.07 35.55
C TYR A 379 -2.75 -0.74 35.29
N THR A 380 -1.66 0.05 35.20
CA THR A 380 -0.31 -0.49 35.05
C THR A 380 0.11 -1.31 36.26
N LEU A 381 -0.16 -0.84 37.48
CA LEU A 381 0.15 -1.56 38.72
C LEU A 381 -0.62 -2.89 38.83
N VAL A 382 -1.89 -2.91 38.44
CA VAL A 382 -2.68 -4.14 38.32
C VAL A 382 -2.04 -5.12 37.33
N ASN A 383 -1.64 -4.64 36.14
CA ASN A 383 -0.94 -5.46 35.14
C ASN A 383 0.40 -6.01 35.66
N MET A 384 1.04 -5.32 36.59
CA MET A 384 2.29 -5.75 37.26
C MET A 384 2.04 -6.65 38.49
N GLY A 385 0.79 -6.89 38.88
CA GLY A 385 0.44 -7.66 40.09
C GLY A 385 0.63 -6.90 41.41
N ARG A 386 0.77 -5.58 41.39
CA ARG A 386 1.00 -4.72 42.57
C ARG A 386 -0.32 -4.11 43.05
N LEU A 387 -1.21 -4.95 43.57
CA LEU A 387 -2.60 -4.55 43.89
C LEU A 387 -2.69 -3.52 45.02
N ASP A 388 -1.90 -3.67 46.08
CA ASP A 388 -1.92 -2.76 47.23
C ASP A 388 -1.50 -1.33 46.87
N GLU A 389 -0.64 -1.17 45.86
CA GLU A 389 -0.23 0.16 45.36
C GLU A 389 -1.22 0.73 44.34
N ALA A 390 -2.10 -0.11 43.80
CA ALA A 390 -3.09 0.27 42.80
C ALA A 390 -4.39 0.80 43.43
N GLU A 391 -4.76 0.28 44.62
CA GLU A 391 -5.83 0.81 45.49
C GLU A 391 -5.49 2.21 46.02
#